data_AF-A0A7C2NQZ1-F1
#
_entry.id   AF-A0A7C2NQZ1-F1
#
_cell.length_a   1.000
_cell.length_b   1.000
_cell.length_c   1.000
_cell.angle_alpha   90.00
_cell.angle_beta   90.00
_cell.angle_gamma   90.00
#
_symmetry.space_group_name_H-M   'P 1'
#
loop_
_entity.id
_entity.type
_entity.pdbx_description
1 polymer ?
#
loop_
_entity_poly.entity_id
_entity_poly.type
_entity_poly.pdbx_seq_one_letter_code
_entity_poly.pdbx_strand_id
1 'polypeptide(L)'
;MGRLDLDGLKDLAVSIVEEVAETNPQRVVVLTLPWWPEESFPDVVLHVQVCEKETATMWQDVNGWMERLKISPQPPIKIHRIPDSEKEYIKRVVNGLKNSSRLQISMCVRVMKRLSDHEKIVKLFDRYFLLKSPHRLDDEEKKCTWLYLCGKDGFFNPAIELHELDRSEVLSLLL
;
A
#
# COMPACT_ATOMS: atom_id res chain seq x y z
N MET A 1 19.41 4.55 8.44
CA MET A 1 17.96 4.59 8.76
C MET A 1 17.41 6.01 8.74
N GLY A 2 16.63 6.35 7.71
CA GLY A 2 15.77 7.54 7.72
C GLY A 2 14.35 7.14 8.07
N ARG A 3 13.73 7.80 9.05
CA ARG A 3 12.31 7.62 9.36
C ARG A 3 11.48 8.07 8.15
N LEU A 4 10.53 7.26 7.69
CA LEU A 4 9.56 7.71 6.71
C LEU A 4 8.61 8.70 7.38
N ASP A 5 8.70 9.96 6.96
CA ASP A 5 7.69 10.97 7.27
C ASP A 5 6.48 10.81 6.35
N LEU A 6 5.51 11.73 6.45
CA LEU A 6 4.28 11.65 5.69
C LEU A 6 4.53 11.72 4.17
N ASP A 7 5.48 12.55 3.73
CA ASP A 7 5.74 12.74 2.31
C ASP A 7 6.58 11.59 1.75
N GLY A 8 7.59 11.13 2.50
CA GLY A 8 8.33 9.91 2.18
C GLY A 8 7.43 8.67 2.09
N LEU A 9 6.39 8.56 2.94
CA LEU A 9 5.41 7.48 2.83
C LEU A 9 4.54 7.59 1.57
N LYS A 10 4.12 8.80 1.19
CA LYS A 10 3.36 9.02 -0.04
C LYS A 10 4.21 8.67 -1.25
N ASP A 11 5.44 9.15 -1.29
CA ASP A 11 6.39 8.88 -2.37
C ASP A 11 6.66 7.38 -2.49
N LEU A 12 6.89 6.70 -1.36
CA LEU A 12 7.02 5.25 -1.31
C LEU A 12 5.78 4.56 -1.90
N ALA A 13 4.59 4.91 -1.41
CA ALA A 13 3.35 4.27 -1.85
C ALA A 13 3.12 4.46 -3.35
N VAL A 14 3.28 5.68 -3.87
CA VAL A 14 3.12 6.00 -5.29
C VAL A 14 4.18 5.29 -6.13
N SER A 15 5.44 5.24 -5.67
CA SER A 15 6.52 4.54 -6.37
C SER A 15 6.21 3.05 -6.54
N ILE A 16 5.66 2.40 -5.51
CA ILE A 16 5.25 0.99 -5.57
C ILE A 16 4.15 0.78 -6.61
N VAL A 17 3.13 1.66 -6.64
CA VAL A 17 2.05 1.52 -7.64
C VAL A 17 2.60 1.71 -9.05
N GLU A 18 3.47 2.70 -9.27
CA GLU A 18 4.08 2.96 -10.57
C GLU A 18 4.94 1.79 -11.05
N GLU A 19 5.80 1.26 -10.18
CA GLU A 19 6.66 0.11 -10.48
C GLU A 19 5.83 -1.11 -10.86
N VAL A 20 4.79 -1.42 -10.10
CA VAL A 20 3.90 -2.55 -10.37
C VAL A 20 3.06 -2.31 -11.62
N ALA A 21 2.61 -1.09 -11.88
CA ALA A 21 1.87 -0.75 -13.10
C ALA A 21 2.68 -1.00 -14.38
N GLU A 22 3.99 -0.77 -14.35
CA GLU A 22 4.87 -1.01 -15.51
C GLU A 22 5.30 -2.48 -15.64
N THR A 23 5.46 -3.20 -14.53
CA THR A 23 6.01 -4.56 -14.52
C THR A 23 4.94 -5.67 -14.51
N ASN A 24 3.86 -5.50 -13.74
CA ASN A 24 2.76 -6.44 -13.65
C ASN A 24 1.45 -5.70 -13.24
N PRO A 25 0.78 -5.03 -14.19
CA PRO A 25 -0.42 -4.23 -13.92
C PRO A 25 -1.59 -5.03 -13.33
N GLN A 26 -1.65 -6.35 -13.52
CA GLN A 26 -2.71 -7.22 -12.99
C GLN A 26 -2.68 -7.37 -11.46
N ARG A 27 -1.63 -6.86 -10.81
CA ARG A 27 -1.53 -6.73 -9.35
C ARG A 27 -2.13 -5.41 -8.84
N VAL A 28 -2.46 -4.47 -9.73
CA VAL A 28 -3.11 -3.19 -9.41
C VAL A 28 -4.62 -3.34 -9.55
N VAL A 29 -5.33 -3.23 -8.42
CA VAL A 29 -6.78 -3.27 -8.36
C VAL A 29 -7.31 -1.87 -8.12
N VAL A 30 -8.23 -1.42 -8.97
CA VAL A 30 -8.89 -0.13 -8.85
C VAL A 30 -10.30 -0.34 -8.31
N LEU A 31 -10.70 0.42 -7.28
CA LEU A 31 -11.96 0.24 -6.58
C LEU A 31 -12.83 1.49 -6.58
N THR A 32 -14.12 1.26 -6.76
CA THR A 32 -15.17 2.28 -6.90
C THR A 32 -16.38 1.95 -6.03
N LEU A 33 -17.15 2.96 -5.67
CA LEU A 33 -18.44 2.81 -4.98
C LEU A 33 -19.55 3.32 -5.90
N PRO A 34 -20.68 2.60 -5.96
CA PRO A 34 -20.95 1.32 -5.33
C PRO A 34 -20.53 0.17 -6.25
N TRP A 35 -19.34 -0.42 -6.06
CA TRP A 35 -18.89 -1.70 -6.65
C TRP A 35 -19.49 -2.00 -8.04
N TRP A 36 -19.43 -1.05 -8.99
CA TRP A 36 -20.10 -1.21 -10.28
C TRP A 36 -19.39 -2.30 -11.05
N PRO A 37 -19.94 -3.53 -11.11
CA PRO A 37 -19.23 -4.68 -11.67
C PRO A 37 -19.38 -4.73 -13.20
N GLU A 38 -20.09 -3.78 -13.80
CA GLU A 38 -20.49 -3.78 -15.20
C GLU A 38 -19.51 -3.04 -16.11
N GLU A 39 -18.68 -2.15 -15.57
CA GLU A 39 -17.69 -1.40 -16.37
C GLU A 39 -16.29 -1.99 -16.20
N SER A 40 -15.62 -2.28 -17.32
CA SER A 40 -14.23 -2.75 -17.31
C SER A 40 -13.27 -1.70 -16.73
N PHE A 41 -13.59 -0.41 -16.86
CA PHE A 41 -12.79 0.71 -16.37
C PHE A 41 -13.69 1.84 -15.87
N PRO A 42 -13.72 2.13 -14.57
CA PRO A 42 -14.60 3.16 -14.04
C PRO A 42 -14.04 4.58 -14.19
N ASP A 43 -14.92 5.56 -14.32
CA ASP A 43 -14.57 6.99 -14.47
C ASP A 43 -14.13 7.66 -13.16
N VAL A 44 -14.54 7.14 -12.00
CA VAL A 44 -14.21 7.68 -10.68
C VAL A 44 -13.46 6.64 -9.84
N VAL A 45 -12.21 6.93 -9.50
CA VAL A 45 -11.35 6.05 -8.70
C VAL A 45 -11.34 6.50 -7.24
N LEU A 46 -11.86 5.63 -6.36
CA LEU A 46 -11.93 5.89 -4.92
C LEU A 46 -10.75 5.30 -4.16
N HIS A 47 -10.30 4.11 -4.56
CA HIS A 47 -9.15 3.45 -3.97
C HIS A 47 -8.34 2.71 -5.04
N VAL A 48 -7.05 2.61 -4.79
CA VAL A 48 -6.11 1.78 -5.55
C VAL A 48 -5.48 0.81 -4.57
N GLN A 49 -5.39 -0.46 -4.95
CA GLN A 49 -4.74 -1.49 -4.15
C GLN A 49 -3.69 -2.21 -4.98
N VAL A 50 -2.49 -2.33 -4.45
CA VAL A 50 -1.45 -3.20 -4.98
C VAL A 50 -1.40 -4.46 -4.13
N CYS A 51 -1.40 -5.61 -4.79
CA CYS A 51 -1.44 -6.91 -4.14
C CYS A 51 -0.16 -7.73 -4.39
N GLU A 52 0.13 -8.70 -3.52
CA GLU A 52 1.28 -9.61 -3.69
C GLU A 52 1.18 -10.46 -4.97
N LYS A 53 -0.03 -10.84 -5.38
CA LYS A 53 -0.32 -11.72 -6.52
C LYS A 53 -1.35 -11.08 -7.46
N GLU A 54 -1.40 -11.60 -8.69
CA GLU A 54 -2.42 -11.26 -9.68
C GLU A 54 -3.82 -11.65 -9.18
N THR A 55 -4.82 -10.79 -9.40
CA THR A 55 -6.22 -11.05 -9.03
C THR A 55 -7.05 -11.33 -10.29
N ALA A 56 -7.53 -12.56 -10.47
CA ALA A 56 -8.42 -12.90 -11.60
C ALA A 56 -9.88 -12.42 -11.39
N THR A 57 -10.29 -12.16 -10.15
CA THR A 57 -11.61 -11.59 -9.81
C THR A 57 -11.43 -10.46 -8.81
N MET A 58 -12.21 -9.39 -8.94
CA MET A 58 -11.90 -8.15 -8.24
C MET A 58 -11.81 -8.27 -6.71
N TRP A 59 -12.46 -9.22 -6.00
CA TRP A 59 -12.46 -9.16 -4.53
C TRP A 59 -12.54 -10.46 -3.70
N GLN A 60 -12.61 -11.65 -4.29
CA GLN A 60 -12.97 -12.83 -3.48
C GLN A 60 -11.79 -13.49 -2.74
N ASP A 61 -10.53 -13.17 -3.06
CA ASP A 61 -9.36 -13.87 -2.49
C ASP A 61 -8.33 -12.99 -1.77
N VAL A 62 -8.60 -11.68 -1.64
CA VAL A 62 -7.63 -10.74 -1.06
C VAL A 62 -7.35 -10.99 0.43
N ASN A 63 -8.27 -11.64 1.15
CA ASN A 63 -8.12 -11.92 2.58
C ASN A 63 -7.08 -12.99 2.89
N GLY A 64 -6.73 -13.87 1.93
CA GLY A 64 -5.66 -14.84 2.08
C GLY A 64 -4.25 -14.26 1.91
N TRP A 65 -4.13 -12.98 1.51
CA TRP A 65 -2.86 -12.40 1.09
C TRP A 65 -2.18 -11.61 2.20
N MET A 66 -0.89 -11.89 2.36
CA MET A 66 -0.10 -11.38 3.49
C MET A 66 0.41 -9.96 3.25
N GLU A 67 0.57 -9.53 1.99
CA GLU A 67 1.20 -8.26 1.63
C GLU A 67 0.32 -7.44 0.67
N ARG A 68 -0.12 -6.25 1.09
CA ARG A 68 -1.03 -5.37 0.33
C ARG A 68 -0.77 -3.90 0.64
N LEU A 69 -0.79 -3.05 -0.38
CA LEU A 69 -0.78 -1.59 -0.23
C LEU A 69 -2.11 -1.03 -0.72
N LYS A 70 -2.79 -0.24 0.11
CA LYS A 70 -4.03 0.45 -0.24
C LYS A 70 -3.83 1.96 -0.17
N ILE A 71 -4.23 2.65 -1.24
CA ILE A 71 -4.17 4.11 -1.37
C ILE A 71 -5.58 4.63 -1.68
N SER A 72 -6.01 5.67 -0.98
CA SER A 72 -7.32 6.31 -1.17
C SER A 72 -7.12 7.80 -1.42
N PRO A 73 -7.22 8.29 -2.67
CA PRO A 73 -7.12 9.71 -2.96
C PRO A 73 -8.29 10.51 -2.40
N GLN A 74 -8.02 11.72 -1.92
CA GLN A 74 -9.01 12.68 -1.45
C GLN A 74 -8.72 14.08 -2.02
N PRO A 75 -9.53 14.59 -2.96
CA PRO A 75 -10.74 13.98 -3.53
C PRO A 75 -10.43 12.75 -4.40
N PRO A 76 -11.45 11.92 -4.73
CA PRO A 76 -11.33 10.86 -5.72
C PRO A 76 -10.73 11.32 -7.05
N ILE A 77 -10.04 10.43 -7.74
CA ILE A 77 -9.49 10.72 -9.07
C ILE A 77 -10.61 10.56 -10.09
N LYS A 78 -10.77 11.55 -10.98
CA LYS A 78 -11.72 11.52 -12.09
C LYS A 78 -11.01 11.30 -13.42
N ILE A 79 -11.42 10.30 -14.18
CA ILE A 79 -10.92 9.94 -15.50
C ILE A 79 -11.97 10.36 -16.53
N HIS A 80 -11.80 11.55 -17.10
CA HIS A 80 -12.79 12.16 -18.02
C HIS A 80 -12.97 11.42 -19.35
N ARG A 81 -11.98 10.63 -19.78
CA ARG A 81 -12.04 9.82 -20.99
C ARG A 81 -11.52 8.44 -20.64
N ILE A 82 -12.42 7.47 -20.54
CA ILE A 82 -12.05 6.08 -20.28
C ILE A 82 -11.28 5.56 -21.50
N PRO A 83 -10.02 5.10 -21.35
CA PRO A 83 -9.26 4.54 -22.45
C PRO A 83 -9.65 3.09 -22.71
N ASP A 84 -9.40 2.61 -23.94
CA ASP A 84 -9.71 1.23 -24.34
C ASP A 84 -8.70 0.20 -23.80
N SER A 85 -7.60 0.67 -23.20
CA SER A 85 -6.50 -0.17 -22.71
C SER A 85 -6.34 -0.04 -21.20
N GLU A 86 -6.27 -1.19 -20.51
CA GLU A 86 -5.97 -1.27 -19.08
C GLU A 86 -4.65 -0.58 -18.73
N LYS A 87 -3.62 -0.73 -19.56
CA LYS A 87 -2.32 -0.08 -19.35
C LYS A 87 -2.46 1.44 -19.34
N GLU A 88 -3.19 1.99 -20.29
CA GLU A 88 -3.43 3.44 -20.37
C GLU A 88 -4.34 3.92 -19.23
N TYR A 89 -5.33 3.10 -18.83
CA TYR A 89 -6.19 3.37 -17.68
C TYR A 89 -5.36 3.49 -16.38
N ILE A 90 -4.55 2.48 -16.09
CA ILE A 90 -3.70 2.45 -14.90
C ILE A 90 -2.70 3.61 -14.92
N LYS A 91 -2.13 3.96 -16.08
CA LYS A 91 -1.26 5.16 -16.19
C LYS A 91 -1.97 6.44 -15.76
N ARG A 92 -3.23 6.62 -16.14
CA ARG A 92 -4.04 7.79 -15.70
C ARG A 92 -4.33 7.76 -14.21
N VAL A 93 -4.58 6.57 -13.65
CA VAL A 93 -4.73 6.38 -12.20
C VAL A 93 -3.45 6.76 -11.46
N VAL A 94 -2.29 6.25 -11.88
CA VAL A 94 -0.99 6.57 -11.28
C VAL A 94 -0.71 8.08 -11.36
N ASN A 95 -0.96 8.70 -12.51
CA ASN A 95 -0.83 10.16 -12.64
C ASN A 95 -1.80 10.92 -11.73
N GLY A 96 -3.03 10.42 -11.56
CA GLY A 96 -3.98 10.99 -10.61
C GLY A 96 -3.52 10.89 -9.16
N LEU A 97 -2.86 9.78 -8.77
CA LEU A 97 -2.28 9.61 -7.43
C LEU A 97 -1.14 10.60 -7.19
N LYS A 98 -0.23 10.76 -8.17
CA LYS A 98 0.89 11.72 -8.12
C LYS A 98 0.44 13.16 -7.92
N ASN A 99 -0.67 13.53 -8.54
CA ASN A 99 -1.22 14.90 -8.47
C ASN A 99 -2.24 15.08 -7.33
N SER A 100 -2.47 14.06 -6.50
CA SER A 100 -3.43 14.15 -5.40
C SER A 100 -2.84 14.93 -4.24
N SER A 101 -3.56 15.95 -3.77
CA SER A 101 -3.17 16.74 -2.60
C SER A 101 -3.20 15.93 -1.29
N ARG A 102 -3.99 14.86 -1.24
CA ARG A 102 -4.19 14.07 -0.03
C ARG A 102 -4.44 12.61 -0.35
N LEU A 103 -3.65 11.74 0.27
CA LEU A 103 -3.77 10.29 0.14
C LEU A 103 -3.98 9.69 1.53
N GLN A 104 -4.95 8.79 1.67
CA GLN A 104 -4.96 7.85 2.78
C GLN A 104 -4.21 6.59 2.40
N ILE A 105 -3.31 6.14 3.27
CA ILE A 105 -2.42 5.01 2.98
C ILE A 105 -2.57 3.96 4.08
N SER A 106 -2.77 2.71 3.68
CA SER A 106 -2.80 1.56 4.58
C SER A 106 -2.03 0.40 3.98
N MET A 107 -1.30 -0.35 4.79
CA MET A 107 -0.46 -1.47 4.35
C MET A 107 -0.76 -2.71 5.18
N CYS A 108 -1.05 -3.83 4.52
CA CYS A 108 -0.95 -5.15 5.14
C CYS A 108 0.49 -5.62 4.91
N VAL A 109 1.25 -5.80 5.97
CA VAL A 109 2.67 -6.17 5.89
C VAL A 109 2.88 -7.54 6.52
N ARG A 110 3.81 -8.32 5.97
CA ARG A 110 4.22 -9.60 6.54
C ARG A 110 5.17 -9.35 7.71
N VAL A 111 4.97 -10.02 8.83
CA VAL A 111 5.88 -9.97 9.98
C VAL A 111 7.02 -10.96 9.74
N MET A 112 8.25 -10.46 9.68
CA MET A 112 9.45 -11.27 9.41
C MET A 112 10.12 -11.75 10.69
N LYS A 113 10.31 -10.85 11.65
CA LYS A 113 10.95 -11.14 12.94
C LYS A 113 10.48 -10.14 13.99
N ARG A 114 10.24 -10.63 15.20
CA ARG A 114 10.03 -9.78 16.38
C ARG A 114 11.38 -9.50 17.01
N LEU A 115 11.70 -8.22 17.22
CA LEU A 115 12.93 -7.80 17.88
C LEU A 115 12.67 -7.53 19.37
N SER A 116 11.52 -6.94 19.69
CA SER A 116 11.08 -6.68 21.07
C SER A 116 9.56 -6.58 21.16
N ASP A 117 9.05 -6.16 22.31
CA ASP A 117 7.64 -5.82 22.50
C ASP A 117 7.19 -4.60 21.68
N HIS A 118 8.14 -3.78 21.25
CA HIS A 118 7.91 -2.49 20.61
C HIS A 118 8.49 -2.39 19.20
N GLU A 119 9.23 -3.40 18.75
CA GLU A 119 9.94 -3.40 17.48
C GLU A 119 9.75 -4.71 16.70
N LYS A 120 9.42 -4.59 15.41
CA LYS A 120 9.26 -5.70 14.47
C LYS A 120 9.91 -5.37 13.14
N ILE A 121 10.51 -6.38 12.51
CA ILE A 121 10.87 -6.32 11.09
C ILE A 121 9.66 -6.79 10.30
N VAL A 122 9.20 -5.93 9.40
CA VAL A 122 8.05 -6.20 8.54
C VAL A 122 8.46 -6.08 7.08
N LYS A 123 7.66 -6.67 6.21
CA LYS A 123 7.92 -6.73 4.77
C LYS A 123 6.68 -6.32 3.98
N LEU A 124 6.90 -5.50 2.96
CA LEU A 124 5.91 -5.21 1.91
C LEU A 124 6.58 -5.40 0.54
N PHE A 125 6.11 -6.39 -0.20
CA PHE A 125 6.60 -6.87 -1.49
C PHE A 125 8.05 -7.31 -1.48
N ASP A 126 8.97 -6.46 -1.93
CA ASP A 126 10.41 -6.68 -1.95
C ASP A 126 11.13 -5.77 -0.95
N ARG A 127 10.38 -4.90 -0.26
CA ARG A 127 10.90 -3.90 0.67
C ARG A 127 10.73 -4.35 2.11
N TYR A 128 11.71 -4.01 2.94
CA TYR A 128 11.78 -4.38 4.35
C TYR A 128 11.79 -3.12 5.20
N PHE A 129 11.13 -3.20 6.35
CA PHE A 129 10.99 -2.05 7.24
C PHE A 129 11.17 -2.48 8.68
N LEU A 130 11.79 -1.60 9.47
CA LEU A 130 11.74 -1.64 10.91
C LEU A 130 10.54 -0.82 11.39
N LEU A 131 9.56 -1.51 11.97
CA LEU A 131 8.40 -0.92 12.62
C LEU A 131 8.70 -0.73 14.10
N LYS A 132 8.56 0.50 14.59
CA LYS A 132 8.66 0.86 16.01
C LYS A 132 7.33 1.42 16.50
N SER A 133 6.92 1.10 17.73
CA SER A 133 5.69 1.62 18.33
C SER A 133 5.85 1.77 19.85
N PRO A 134 5.34 2.85 20.48
CA PRO A 134 5.35 2.97 21.94
C PRO A 134 4.37 1.99 22.59
N HIS A 135 3.36 1.55 21.84
CA HIS A 135 2.42 0.54 22.28
C HIS A 135 2.98 -0.83 21.95
N ARG A 136 2.70 -1.80 22.81
CA ARG A 136 3.05 -3.20 22.57
C ARG A 136 2.49 -3.62 21.22
N LEU A 137 3.35 -4.17 20.37
CA LEU A 137 2.96 -4.73 19.08
C LEU A 137 2.47 -6.15 19.34
N ASP A 138 1.16 -6.32 19.46
CA ASP A 138 0.55 -7.64 19.70
C ASP A 138 0.97 -8.63 18.61
N ASP A 139 1.20 -9.86 19.05
CA ASP A 139 1.34 -11.01 18.16
C ASP A 139 -0.05 -11.56 17.94
N GLU A 140 -0.74 -11.07 16.91
CA GLU A 140 -1.74 -11.96 16.34
C GLU A 140 -1.00 -13.18 15.79
N GLU A 141 -1.55 -14.37 15.96
CA GLU A 141 -1.07 -15.62 15.32
C GLU A 141 -0.98 -15.51 13.78
N LYS A 142 -1.39 -14.36 13.22
CA LYS A 142 -1.34 -14.02 11.82
C LYS A 142 0.06 -13.56 11.45
N LYS A 143 0.59 -14.17 10.38
CA LYS A 143 1.87 -13.81 9.72
C LYS A 143 1.88 -12.39 9.13
N CYS A 144 0.82 -11.61 9.27
CA CYS A 144 0.67 -10.27 8.74
C CYS A 144 -0.02 -9.32 9.71
N THR A 145 0.22 -8.01 9.56
CA THR A 145 -0.42 -6.96 10.35
C THR A 145 -0.83 -5.80 9.45
N TRP A 146 -1.94 -5.13 9.80
CA TRP A 146 -2.40 -3.93 9.09
C TRP A 146 -1.86 -2.67 9.77
N LEU A 147 -1.20 -1.84 8.98
CA LEU A 147 -0.71 -0.52 9.34
C LEU A 147 -1.61 0.54 8.69
N TYR A 148 -2.20 1.41 9.50
CA TYR A 148 -2.99 2.55 9.05
C TYR A 148 -2.14 3.81 9.16
N LEU A 149 -1.46 4.18 8.08
CA LEU A 149 -0.32 5.10 8.12
C LEU A 149 -0.70 6.55 7.72
N CYS A 150 -1.80 6.75 7.00
CA CYS A 150 -2.32 8.10 6.77
C CYS A 150 -3.85 8.10 6.74
N GLY A 151 -4.49 8.69 7.75
CA GLY A 151 -5.94 8.72 7.94
C GLY A 151 -6.67 9.94 7.38
N LYS A 152 -8.02 9.96 7.49
CA LYS A 152 -8.93 11.01 6.98
C LYS A 152 -8.81 12.36 7.68
N ASP A 153 -8.07 12.37 8.77
CA ASP A 153 -7.73 13.54 9.58
C ASP A 153 -6.21 13.75 9.66
N GLY A 154 -5.42 12.97 8.91
CA GLY A 154 -3.95 13.02 8.97
C GLY A 154 -3.33 12.26 10.16
N PHE A 155 -4.12 11.52 10.94
CA PHE A 155 -3.58 10.66 12.01
C PHE A 155 -2.84 9.46 11.40
N PHE A 156 -1.57 9.67 11.06
CA PHE A 156 -0.53 8.72 11.43
C PHE A 156 -0.56 8.64 12.95
N ASN A 157 -0.52 7.46 13.58
CA ASN A 157 -0.16 7.45 15.01
C ASN A 157 1.27 8.01 15.05
N PRO A 158 1.50 9.25 15.51
CA PRO A 158 2.78 9.92 15.35
C PRO A 158 3.92 9.19 16.07
N ALA A 159 3.55 8.29 16.98
CA ALA A 159 4.47 7.48 17.74
C ALA A 159 4.82 6.14 17.08
N ILE A 160 4.07 5.70 16.06
CA ILE A 160 4.51 4.58 15.24
C ILE A 160 5.55 5.11 14.25
N GLU A 161 6.68 4.43 14.13
CA GLU A 161 7.73 4.80 13.18
C GLU A 161 7.97 3.65 12.21
N LEU A 162 8.12 3.99 10.94
CA LEU A 162 8.48 3.05 9.89
C LEU A 162 9.79 3.51 9.26
N HIS A 163 10.81 2.67 9.34
CA HIS A 163 12.13 2.94 8.78
C HIS A 163 12.39 1.91 7.68
N GLU A 164 12.60 2.35 6.45
CA GLU A 164 13.01 1.45 5.38
C GLU A 164 14.43 0.93 5.63
N LEU A 165 14.63 -0.37 5.41
CA LEU A 165 15.88 -1.07 5.65
C LEU A 165 16.59 -1.37 4.34
N ASP A 166 17.88 -1.09 4.28
CA ASP A 166 18.73 -1.58 3.20
C ASP A 166 19.06 -3.07 3.38
N ARG A 167 19.62 -3.68 2.34
CA ARG A 167 19.96 -5.11 2.32
C ARG A 167 20.91 -5.50 3.46
N SER A 168 21.89 -4.66 3.78
CA SER A 168 22.87 -4.95 4.83
C SER A 168 22.23 -4.92 6.22
N GLU A 169 21.34 -3.94 6.46
CA GLU A 169 20.56 -3.82 7.69
C GLU A 169 19.64 -5.04 7.86
N VAL A 170 18.92 -5.44 6.81
CA VAL A 170 18.04 -6.62 6.82
C VAL A 170 18.81 -7.89 7.20
N LEU A 171 19.97 -8.12 6.58
CA LEU A 171 20.80 -9.29 6.89
C LEU A 171 21.29 -9.28 8.34
N SER A 172 21.72 -8.12 8.85
CA SER A 172 22.20 -7.99 10.22
C SER A 172 21.12 -8.25 11.27
N LEU A 173 19.86 -7.90 10.97
CA LEU A 173 18.75 -7.98 11.91
C LEU A 173 17.98 -9.31 11.81
N LEU A 174 17.97 -9.95 10.65
CA LEU A 174 17.27 -11.23 10.46
C LEU A 174 18.11 -12.45 10.85
N LEU A 175 19.42 -12.42 10.65
CA LEU A 175 20.35 -13.46 11.13
C LEU A 175 20.49 -13.45 12.66
#